data_AF-A0A1G6GLD9-F1
#
_entry.id   AF-A0A1G6GLD9-F1
#
_cell.length_a   1.000
_cell.length_b   1.000
_cell.length_c   1.000
_cell.angle_alpha   90.00
_cell.angle_beta   90.00
_cell.angle_gamma   90.00
#
_symmetry.space_group_name_H-M   'P 1'
#
loop_
_entity.id
_entity.type
_entity.pdbx_description
1 polymer ?
#
loop_
_entity_poly.entity_id
_entity_poly.type
_entity_poly.pdbx_seq_one_letter_code
_entity_poly.pdbx_strand_id
1 'polypeptide(L)'
;MKAKQHQEIRPLGLGSSIIIAGITLAALFGTTSIAIPWITKTFMLEPIISWFIASSVIVFLPMLLATIILVRLEQKHLTWQSFLSRIRFKTLKSEDWLWIGLGVILILILTGFITVLLKGIFPNISTQPPFLEIPKINSDNRWILLAWLPMFFLNIVGEEFFWRGYIFPKQIKVFGKHTWFYNGIIWLVFHIPFGLNLIIILLPTLFITTFAYQKTNNVKVSIAIHAIINGAGFLAVTLGYI
;
A
#
# COMPACT_ATOMS: atom_id res chain seq x y z
N MET A 1 2.08 3.91 41.74
CA MET A 1 2.17 3.79 40.27
C MET A 1 1.22 2.70 39.79
N LYS A 2 0.05 3.05 39.25
CA LYS A 2 -0.90 2.07 38.70
C LYS A 2 -0.44 1.64 37.31
N ALA A 3 -0.30 0.34 37.08
CA ALA A 3 -0.04 -0.25 35.78
C ALA A 3 -1.10 0.25 34.78
N LYS A 4 -0.64 0.83 33.66
CA LYS A 4 -1.53 1.13 32.53
C LYS A 4 -2.08 -0.21 32.04
N GLN A 5 -3.36 -0.47 32.30
CA GLN A 5 -4.11 -1.52 31.61
C GLN A 5 -3.99 -1.24 30.11
N HIS A 6 -3.09 -1.95 29.43
CA HIS A 6 -3.12 -2.03 27.98
C HIS A 6 -4.44 -2.73 27.63
N GLN A 7 -5.43 -1.98 27.15
CA GLN A 7 -6.64 -2.57 26.59
C GLN A 7 -6.22 -3.60 25.54
N GLU A 8 -6.69 -4.82 25.72
CA GLU A 8 -6.34 -5.94 24.87
C GLU A 8 -6.85 -5.68 23.44
N ILE A 9 -5.96 -5.81 22.46
CA ILE A 9 -6.31 -5.59 21.04
C ILE A 9 -7.31 -6.65 20.62
N ARG A 10 -8.54 -6.24 20.29
CA ARG A 10 -9.59 -7.15 19.80
C ARG A 10 -9.15 -7.87 18.52
N PRO A 11 -9.28 -9.20 18.44
CA PRO A 11 -8.91 -9.98 17.27
C PRO A 11 -9.76 -9.61 16.05
N LEU A 12 -9.21 -9.82 14.86
CA LEU A 12 -9.90 -9.61 13.58
C LEU A 12 -9.76 -10.89 12.76
N GLY A 13 -10.86 -11.64 12.69
CA GLY A 13 -10.92 -12.92 12.00
C GLY A 13 -11.19 -12.81 10.50
N LEU A 14 -11.43 -13.95 9.85
CA LEU A 14 -11.59 -14.02 8.40
C LEU A 14 -12.82 -13.25 7.88
N GLY A 15 -13.96 -13.35 8.57
CA GLY A 15 -15.18 -12.63 8.17
C GLY A 15 -14.98 -11.11 8.11
N SER A 16 -14.46 -10.52 9.18
CA SER A 16 -14.14 -9.08 9.21
C SER A 16 -13.06 -8.69 8.21
N SER A 17 -12.09 -9.58 7.97
CA SER A 17 -11.05 -9.39 6.96
C SER A 17 -11.64 -9.28 5.55
N ILE A 18 -12.59 -10.17 5.21
CA ILE A 18 -13.28 -10.18 3.90
C ILE A 18 -14.12 -8.91 3.73
N ILE A 19 -14.85 -8.48 4.77
CA ILE A 19 -15.65 -7.25 4.71
C ILE A 19 -14.74 -6.04 4.43
N ILE A 20 -13.63 -5.91 5.16
CA ILE A 20 -12.68 -4.83 4.94
C ILE A 20 -12.10 -4.88 3.53
N ALA A 21 -11.68 -6.07 3.07
CA ALA A 21 -11.18 -6.26 1.72
C ALA A 21 -12.20 -5.78 0.68
N GLY A 22 -13.48 -6.17 0.84
CA GLY A 22 -14.58 -5.77 -0.03
C GLY A 22 -14.82 -4.26 -0.05
N ILE A 23 -14.80 -3.60 1.10
CA ILE A 23 -14.96 -2.14 1.20
C ILE A 23 -13.80 -1.42 0.49
N THR A 24 -12.56 -1.81 0.78
CA THR A 24 -11.38 -1.17 0.16
C THR A 24 -11.30 -1.45 -1.34
N LEU A 25 -11.67 -2.67 -1.76
CA LEU A 25 -11.76 -3.05 -3.16
C LEU A 25 -12.83 -2.22 -3.88
N ALA A 26 -14.03 -2.11 -3.32
CA ALA A 26 -15.10 -1.32 -3.91
C ALA A 26 -14.70 0.15 -4.03
N ALA A 27 -14.02 0.71 -3.02
CA ALA A 27 -13.48 2.07 -3.08
C ALA A 27 -12.48 2.22 -4.23
N LEU A 28 -11.46 1.36 -4.32
CA LEU A 28 -10.45 1.45 -5.39
C LEU A 28 -11.03 1.16 -6.78
N PHE A 29 -11.97 0.22 -6.88
CA PHE A 29 -12.67 -0.08 -8.13
C PHE A 29 -13.50 1.13 -8.59
N GLY A 30 -14.26 1.76 -7.68
CA GLY A 30 -14.99 2.99 -7.97
C GLY A 30 -14.05 4.14 -8.36
N THR A 31 -12.90 4.27 -7.70
CA THR A 31 -11.88 5.25 -8.07
C THR A 31 -11.40 5.03 -9.50
N THR A 32 -10.94 3.82 -9.82
CA THR A 32 -10.31 3.49 -11.11
C THR A 32 -11.29 3.45 -12.27
N SER A 33 -12.51 2.95 -12.04
CA SER A 33 -13.50 2.71 -13.11
C SER A 33 -14.48 3.87 -13.30
N ILE A 34 -14.66 4.73 -12.28
CA ILE A 34 -15.68 5.80 -12.32
C ILE A 34 -15.04 7.17 -12.07
N ALA A 35 -14.36 7.34 -10.93
CA ALA A 35 -13.89 8.66 -10.52
C ALA A 35 -12.81 9.22 -11.44
N ILE A 36 -11.80 8.41 -11.82
CA ILE A 36 -10.74 8.84 -12.73
C ILE A 36 -11.33 9.25 -14.09
N PRO A 37 -12.09 8.39 -14.82
CA PRO A 37 -12.70 8.80 -16.09
C PRO A 37 -13.58 10.04 -15.98
N TRP A 38 -14.36 10.15 -14.90
CA TRP A 38 -15.24 11.30 -14.69
C TRP A 38 -14.46 12.60 -14.46
N ILE A 39 -13.42 12.59 -13.63
CA ILE A 39 -12.56 13.77 -13.39
C ILE A 39 -11.83 14.15 -14.69
N THR A 40 -11.22 13.17 -15.36
CA THR A 40 -10.51 13.39 -16.64
C THR A 40 -11.42 14.06 -17.66
N LYS A 41 -12.64 13.55 -17.85
CA LYS A 41 -13.60 14.10 -18.82
C LYS A 41 -14.14 15.48 -18.40
N THR A 42 -14.44 15.67 -17.12
CA THR A 42 -15.11 16.89 -16.63
C THR A 42 -14.16 18.07 -16.59
N PHE A 43 -12.92 17.85 -16.14
CA PHE A 43 -11.93 18.91 -15.93
C PHE A 43 -10.85 18.95 -17.01
N MET A 44 -10.93 18.07 -18.02
CA MET A 44 -9.92 17.93 -19.08
C MET A 44 -8.49 17.74 -18.54
N LEU A 45 -8.38 17.03 -17.42
CA LEU A 45 -7.10 16.73 -16.77
C LEU A 45 -6.48 15.47 -17.36
N GLU A 46 -5.15 15.38 -17.34
CA GLU A 46 -4.48 14.12 -17.65
C GLU A 46 -4.94 12.99 -16.70
N PRO A 47 -5.06 11.74 -17.19
CA PRO A 47 -5.46 10.60 -16.37
C PRO A 47 -4.61 10.43 -15.11
N ILE A 48 -3.31 10.72 -15.18
CA ILE A 48 -2.38 10.63 -14.05
C ILE A 48 -2.69 11.64 -12.94
N ILE A 49 -3.08 12.86 -13.29
CA ILE A 49 -3.51 13.86 -12.32
C ILE A 49 -4.86 13.50 -11.72
N SER A 50 -5.76 12.99 -12.55
CA SER A 50 -7.05 12.48 -12.11
C SER A 50 -6.88 11.32 -11.12
N TRP A 51 -5.93 10.41 -11.37
CA TRP A 51 -5.51 9.37 -10.44
C TRP A 51 -4.97 9.95 -9.14
N PHE A 52 -4.09 10.96 -9.18
CA PHE A 52 -3.51 11.56 -7.98
C PHE A 52 -4.59 12.14 -7.06
N ILE A 53 -5.57 12.84 -7.64
CA ILE A 53 -6.67 13.45 -6.90
C ILE A 53 -7.63 12.38 -6.39
N ALA A 54 -8.15 11.53 -7.28
CA ALA A 54 -9.21 10.57 -6.95
C ALA A 54 -8.75 9.53 -5.93
N SER A 55 -7.56 8.97 -6.10
CA SER A 55 -7.04 7.94 -5.19
C SER A 55 -6.70 8.52 -3.82
N SER A 56 -6.14 9.73 -3.76
CA SER A 56 -5.89 10.44 -2.50
C SER A 56 -7.18 10.66 -1.71
N VAL A 57 -8.24 11.16 -2.35
CA VAL A 57 -9.48 11.56 -1.68
C VAL A 57 -10.37 10.36 -1.34
N ILE A 58 -10.50 9.39 -2.23
CA ILE A 58 -11.48 8.30 -2.10
C ILE A 58 -10.88 7.08 -1.38
N VAL A 59 -9.57 6.87 -1.46
CA VAL A 59 -8.92 5.65 -0.97
C VAL A 59 -7.94 5.97 0.16
N PHE A 60 -6.85 6.66 -0.15
CA PHE A 60 -5.69 6.72 0.73
C PHE A 60 -5.90 7.60 1.96
N LEU A 61 -6.48 8.80 1.80
CA LEU A 61 -6.82 9.65 2.93
C LEU A 61 -7.89 8.99 3.83
N PRO A 62 -8.99 8.41 3.30
CA PRO A 62 -9.92 7.64 4.11
C PRO A 62 -9.28 6.49 4.88
N MET A 63 -8.33 5.76 4.32
CA MET A 63 -7.60 4.69 5.02
C MET A 63 -6.75 5.23 6.18
N LEU A 64 -6.06 6.36 5.97
CA LEU A 64 -5.31 7.05 7.02
C LEU A 64 -6.23 7.53 8.14
N LEU A 65 -7.34 8.21 7.78
CA LEU A 65 -8.33 8.72 8.73
C LEU A 65 -9.01 7.57 9.48
N ALA A 66 -9.38 6.50 8.79
CA ALA A 66 -9.96 5.31 9.40
C ALA A 66 -9.02 4.71 10.45
N THR A 67 -7.72 4.63 10.17
CA THR A 67 -6.73 4.18 11.16
C THR A 67 -6.76 5.06 12.42
N ILE A 68 -6.72 6.38 12.25
CA ILE A 68 -6.72 7.33 13.36
C ILE A 68 -8.01 7.23 14.18
N ILE A 69 -9.16 7.25 13.51
CA ILE A 69 -10.49 7.19 14.13
C ILE A 69 -10.66 5.87 14.88
N LEU A 70 -10.37 4.73 14.23
CA LEU A 70 -10.57 3.42 14.84
C LEU A 70 -9.64 3.20 16.03
N VAL A 71 -8.37 3.62 15.95
CA VAL A 71 -7.47 3.57 17.11
C VAL A 71 -7.98 4.47 18.24
N ARG A 72 -8.52 5.65 17.93
CA ARG A 72 -9.11 6.55 18.92
C ARG A 72 -10.32 5.93 19.61
N LEU A 73 -11.19 5.25 18.86
CA LEU A 73 -12.37 4.58 19.41
C LEU A 73 -11.99 3.38 20.31
N GLU A 74 -10.84 2.76 20.07
CA GLU A 74 -10.33 1.66 20.90
C GLU A 74 -9.65 2.13 22.20
N GLN A 75 -9.16 3.37 22.27
CA GLN A 75 -8.39 3.88 23.41
C GLN A 75 -9.14 4.99 24.16
N LYS A 76 -9.33 4.83 25.47
CA LYS A 76 -9.99 5.85 26.32
C LYS A 76 -9.29 7.23 26.30
N HIS A 77 -7.95 7.25 26.18
CA HIS A 77 -7.16 8.47 26.06
C HIS A 77 -6.11 8.29 24.96
N LEU A 78 -6.29 8.97 23.83
CA LEU A 78 -5.36 8.92 22.72
C LEU A 78 -4.34 10.06 22.85
N THR A 79 -3.08 9.72 23.11
CA THR A 79 -1.95 10.65 22.94
C THR A 79 -1.20 10.29 21.67
N TRP A 80 -0.38 11.21 21.15
CA TRP A 80 0.45 10.94 19.98
C TRP A 80 1.37 9.73 20.19
N GLN A 81 1.96 9.60 21.37
CA GLN A 81 2.83 8.47 21.72
C GLN A 81 2.05 7.15 21.81
N SER A 82 0.82 7.17 22.34
CA SER A 82 -0.01 5.95 22.40
C SER A 82 -0.49 5.53 21.02
N PHE A 83 -0.78 6.49 20.14
CA PHE A 83 -1.09 6.24 18.73
C PHE A 83 0.09 5.57 18.00
N LEU A 84 1.27 6.20 18.02
CA LEU A 84 2.47 5.67 17.37
C LEU A 84 2.83 4.27 17.91
N SER A 85 2.71 4.06 19.22
CA SER A 85 2.91 2.74 19.82
C SER A 85 1.88 1.71 19.32
N ARG A 86 0.60 2.11 19.20
CA ARG A 86 -0.49 1.24 18.74
C ARG A 86 -0.34 0.78 17.30
N ILE A 87 0.15 1.65 16.41
CA ILE A 87 0.46 1.29 15.02
C ILE A 87 1.87 0.71 14.85
N ARG A 88 2.60 0.51 15.96
CA ARG A 88 3.97 -0.03 15.99
C ARG A 88 4.95 0.80 15.17
N PHE A 89 4.80 2.12 15.20
CA PHE A 89 5.74 3.08 14.63
C PHE A 89 6.90 3.30 15.59
N LYS A 90 7.97 2.51 15.43
CA LYS A 90 9.10 2.46 16.35
C LYS A 90 10.36 3.08 15.72
N THR A 91 11.41 3.28 16.50
CA THR A 91 12.73 3.58 15.94
C THR A 91 13.25 2.37 15.16
N LEU A 92 13.96 2.62 14.06
CA LEU A 92 14.56 1.54 13.26
C LEU A 92 15.79 0.99 13.99
N LYS A 93 15.89 -0.35 14.07
CA LYS A 93 17.05 -1.07 14.60
C LYS A 93 17.89 -1.65 13.46
N SER A 94 19.08 -2.16 13.75
CA SER A 94 19.94 -2.80 12.74
C SER A 94 19.25 -3.98 12.02
N GLU A 95 18.46 -4.77 12.75
CA GLU A 95 17.66 -5.85 12.16
C GLU A 95 16.59 -5.33 11.18
N ASP A 96 15.98 -4.17 11.47
CA ASP A 96 15.00 -3.57 10.58
C ASP A 96 15.63 -3.19 9.23
N TRP A 97 16.85 -2.66 9.24
CA TRP A 97 17.60 -2.34 8.02
C TRP A 97 17.93 -3.57 7.18
N LEU A 98 18.27 -4.69 7.83
CA LEU A 98 18.46 -5.97 7.14
C LEU A 98 17.18 -6.40 6.41
N TRP A 99 16.03 -6.35 7.08
CA TRP A 99 14.74 -6.71 6.47
C TRP A 99 14.32 -5.75 5.36
N ILE A 100 14.60 -4.45 5.49
CA ILE A 100 14.38 -3.47 4.42
C ILE A 100 15.24 -3.82 3.20
N GLY A 101 16.55 -4.01 3.39
CA GLY A 101 17.48 -4.30 2.30
C GLY A 101 17.18 -5.63 1.60
N LEU A 102 17.05 -6.71 2.37
CA LEU A 102 16.70 -8.03 1.82
C LEU A 102 15.33 -8.03 1.15
N GLY A 103 14.35 -7.35 1.75
CA GLY A 103 13.00 -7.23 1.20
C GLY A 103 13.01 -6.54 -0.15
N VAL A 104 13.65 -5.37 -0.26
CA VAL A 104 13.77 -4.64 -1.53
C VAL A 104 14.49 -5.45 -2.60
N ILE A 105 15.65 -6.03 -2.28
CA ILE A 105 16.44 -6.82 -3.24
C ILE A 105 15.62 -8.01 -3.75
N LEU A 106 15.00 -8.77 -2.85
CA LEU A 106 14.22 -9.95 -3.22
C LEU A 106 12.98 -9.57 -4.04
N ILE A 107 12.31 -8.48 -3.69
CA ILE A 107 11.19 -7.96 -4.49
C ILE A 107 11.68 -7.64 -5.90
N LEU A 108 12.73 -6.82 -6.06
CA LEU A 108 13.23 -6.42 -7.39
C LEU A 108 13.65 -7.62 -8.26
N ILE A 109 14.33 -8.61 -7.67
CA ILE A 109 14.73 -9.83 -8.39
C ILE A 109 13.49 -10.61 -8.85
N LEU A 110 12.53 -10.85 -7.94
CA LEU A 110 11.37 -11.67 -8.25
C LEU A 110 10.40 -10.96 -9.20
N THR A 111 10.15 -9.66 -9.02
CA THR A 111 9.29 -8.89 -9.94
C THR A 111 9.94 -8.77 -11.31
N GLY A 112 11.25 -8.56 -11.39
CA GLY A 112 12.01 -8.57 -12.64
C GLY A 112 11.94 -9.92 -13.35
N PHE A 113 12.16 -11.02 -12.62
CA PHE A 113 12.04 -12.38 -13.15
C PHE A 113 10.64 -12.67 -13.69
N ILE A 114 9.59 -12.36 -12.91
CA ILE A 114 8.20 -12.54 -13.32
C ILE A 114 7.91 -11.71 -14.59
N THR A 115 8.39 -10.46 -14.63
CA THR A 115 8.19 -9.59 -15.79
C THR A 115 8.84 -10.15 -17.06
N VAL A 116 10.09 -10.62 -16.96
CA VAL A 116 10.80 -11.25 -18.10
C VAL A 116 10.09 -12.51 -18.56
N LEU A 117 9.68 -13.38 -17.63
CA LEU A 117 8.95 -14.59 -17.94
C LEU A 117 7.62 -14.29 -18.65
N LEU A 118 6.84 -13.35 -18.12
CA LEU A 118 5.56 -12.95 -18.72
C LEU A 118 5.74 -12.33 -20.09
N LYS A 119 6.74 -11.46 -20.29
CA LYS A 119 7.04 -10.88 -21.61
C LYS A 119 7.53 -11.93 -22.61
N GLY A 120 8.22 -12.97 -22.15
CA GLY A 120 8.64 -14.10 -22.99
C GLY A 120 7.46 -14.94 -23.50
N ILE A 121 6.39 -15.08 -22.70
CA ILE A 121 5.18 -15.83 -23.08
C ILE A 121 4.18 -14.93 -23.82
N PHE A 122 4.04 -13.68 -23.38
CA PHE A 122 3.11 -12.68 -23.89
C PHE A 122 3.88 -11.38 -24.22
N PRO A 123 4.43 -11.25 -25.44
CA PRO A 123 5.30 -10.14 -25.81
C PRO A 123 4.70 -8.74 -25.61
N ASN A 124 3.38 -8.63 -25.75
CA ASN A 124 2.64 -7.36 -25.64
C ASN A 124 2.03 -7.13 -24.25
N ILE A 125 2.46 -7.87 -23.22
CA ILE A 125 1.90 -7.69 -21.89
C ILE A 125 2.25 -6.31 -21.32
N SER A 126 1.22 -5.54 -20.95
CA SER A 126 1.41 -4.26 -20.27
C SER A 126 1.81 -4.49 -18.81
N THR A 127 2.83 -3.74 -18.37
CA THR A 127 3.25 -3.63 -16.97
C THR A 127 2.63 -2.42 -16.26
N GLN A 128 1.71 -1.72 -16.92
CA GLN A 128 0.97 -0.58 -16.40
C GLN A 128 -0.48 -0.99 -16.09
N PRO A 129 -1.14 -0.32 -15.13
CA PRO A 129 -2.54 -0.60 -14.85
C PRO A 129 -3.45 -0.11 -16.01
N PRO A 130 -4.56 -0.80 -16.29
CA PRO A 130 -5.37 -0.56 -17.50
C PRO A 130 -6.09 0.80 -17.51
N PHE A 131 -6.24 1.45 -16.36
CA PHE A 131 -6.88 2.75 -16.23
C PHE A 131 -5.89 3.93 -16.36
N LEU A 132 -4.59 3.65 -16.47
CA LEU A 132 -3.56 4.68 -16.48
C LEU A 132 -2.46 4.36 -17.48
N GLU A 133 -2.39 5.20 -18.51
CA GLU A 133 -1.17 5.33 -19.31
C GLU A 133 -0.32 6.43 -18.68
N ILE A 134 0.87 6.06 -18.21
CA ILE A 134 1.80 7.00 -17.59
C ILE A 134 2.61 7.66 -18.71
N PRO A 135 2.48 8.98 -18.93
CA PRO A 135 3.26 9.66 -19.95
C PRO A 135 4.74 9.70 -19.54
N LYS A 136 5.62 9.61 -20.55
CA LYS A 136 7.04 9.93 -20.35
C LYS A 136 7.17 11.42 -20.03
N ILE A 137 7.92 11.71 -18.97
CA ILE A 137 8.14 13.08 -18.53
C ILE A 137 9.16 13.78 -19.46
N ASN A 138 8.86 15.03 -19.79
CA ASN A 138 9.67 15.96 -20.56
C ASN A 138 9.76 17.31 -19.82
N SER A 139 10.31 18.34 -20.47
CA SER A 139 10.45 19.69 -19.89
C SER A 139 9.12 20.30 -19.43
N ASP A 140 8.03 19.97 -20.11
CA ASP A 140 6.76 20.68 -20.03
C ASP A 140 5.86 20.07 -18.95
N ASN A 141 6.02 18.78 -18.65
CA ASN A 141 5.23 18.05 -17.66
C ASN A 141 6.03 17.58 -16.43
N ARG A 142 7.28 18.05 -16.24
CA ARG A 142 8.11 17.73 -15.05
C ARG A 142 7.45 18.05 -13.70
N TRP A 143 6.50 18.99 -13.69
CA TRP A 143 5.73 19.36 -12.51
C TRP A 143 4.87 18.20 -11.98
N ILE A 144 4.57 17.18 -12.80
CA ILE A 144 3.89 15.95 -12.38
C ILE A 144 4.63 15.28 -11.22
N LEU A 145 5.97 15.32 -11.21
CA LEU A 145 6.77 14.78 -10.12
C LEU A 145 6.49 15.47 -8.78
N LEU A 146 6.26 16.78 -8.80
CA LEU A 146 5.90 17.54 -7.60
C LEU A 146 4.44 17.27 -7.19
N ALA A 147 3.52 17.23 -8.17
CA ALA A 147 2.11 16.91 -7.94
C ALA A 147 1.91 15.47 -7.42
N TRP A 148 2.85 14.57 -7.71
CA TRP A 148 2.85 13.19 -7.25
C TRP A 148 3.15 13.07 -5.75
N LEU A 149 4.00 13.94 -5.16
CA LEU A 149 4.47 13.78 -3.78
C LEU A 149 3.35 13.69 -2.72
N PRO A 150 2.29 14.53 -2.75
CA PRO A 150 1.20 14.41 -1.79
C PRO A 150 0.46 13.08 -1.91
N MET A 151 0.15 12.64 -3.14
CA MET A 151 -0.49 11.35 -3.35
C MET A 151 0.43 10.21 -2.92
N PHE A 152 1.71 10.26 -3.28
CA PHE A 152 2.69 9.25 -2.89
C PHE A 152 2.77 9.10 -1.37
N PHE A 153 2.82 10.21 -0.63
CA PHE A 153 2.78 10.17 0.83
C PHE A 153 1.49 9.50 1.33
N LEU A 154 0.32 9.91 0.83
CA LEU A 154 -0.96 9.37 1.27
C LEU A 154 -1.10 7.89 0.93
N ASN A 155 -0.70 7.49 -0.28
CA ASN A 155 -0.64 6.10 -0.73
C ASN A 155 0.16 5.27 0.27
N ILE A 156 1.45 5.57 0.43
CA ILE A 156 2.31 4.73 1.28
C ILE A 156 1.86 4.79 2.74
N VAL A 157 1.69 5.98 3.31
CA VAL A 157 1.40 6.10 4.75
C VAL A 157 -0.02 5.64 5.07
N GLY A 158 -1.00 6.00 4.25
CA GLY A 158 -2.40 5.59 4.43
C GLY A 158 -2.58 4.09 4.34
N GLU A 159 -1.98 3.45 3.34
CA GLU A 159 -2.01 1.99 3.21
C GLU A 159 -1.26 1.29 4.34
N GLU A 160 -0.03 1.68 4.65
CA GLU A 160 0.75 1.00 5.69
C GLU A 160 0.16 1.18 7.09
N PHE A 161 -0.37 2.37 7.41
CA PHE A 161 -1.03 2.60 8.69
C PHE A 161 -2.28 1.74 8.81
N PHE A 162 -3.06 1.61 7.74
CA PHE A 162 -4.28 0.81 7.77
C PHE A 162 -4.00 -0.70 7.79
N TRP A 163 -3.27 -1.20 6.80
CA TRP A 163 -3.01 -2.64 6.64
C TRP A 163 -2.10 -3.18 7.73
N ARG A 164 -0.97 -2.51 8.03
CA ARG A 164 0.05 -3.00 8.96
C ARG A 164 -0.08 -2.38 10.34
N GLY A 165 -0.44 -1.10 10.42
CA GLY A 165 -0.61 -0.40 11.69
C GLY A 165 -1.88 -0.81 12.45
N TYR A 166 -3.00 -0.95 11.76
CA TYR A 166 -4.29 -1.20 12.40
C TYR A 166 -4.80 -2.65 12.26
N ILE A 167 -4.85 -3.18 11.04
CA ILE A 167 -5.46 -4.50 10.76
C ILE A 167 -4.55 -5.65 11.19
N PHE A 168 -3.29 -5.64 10.75
CA PHE A 168 -2.35 -6.74 11.02
C PHE A 168 -2.23 -7.10 12.51
N PRO A 169 -2.09 -6.16 13.46
CA PRO A 169 -1.96 -6.48 14.89
C PRO A 169 -3.19 -7.19 15.46
N LYS A 170 -4.35 -7.06 14.82
CA LYS A 170 -5.58 -7.77 15.18
C LYS A 170 -5.64 -9.14 14.53
N GLN A 171 -5.20 -9.25 13.27
CA GLN A 171 -5.16 -10.50 12.53
C GLN A 171 -4.14 -11.50 13.11
N ILE A 172 -3.03 -11.02 13.69
CA ILE A 172 -2.02 -11.90 14.32
C ILE A 172 -2.55 -12.64 15.55
N LYS A 173 -3.60 -12.11 16.19
CA LYS A 173 -4.30 -12.80 17.27
C LYS A 173 -5.13 -14.00 16.80
N VAL A 174 -5.42 -14.09 15.49
CA VAL A 174 -6.22 -15.18 14.91
C VAL A 174 -5.36 -16.11 14.07
N PHE A 175 -4.54 -15.57 13.16
CA PHE A 175 -3.78 -16.36 12.18
C PHE A 175 -2.34 -16.64 12.62
N GLY A 176 -1.87 -16.05 13.72
CA GLY A 176 -0.55 -16.31 14.31
C GLY A 176 0.59 -16.18 13.31
N LYS A 177 1.39 -17.25 13.15
CA LYS A 177 2.56 -17.25 12.25
C LYS A 177 2.20 -17.07 10.77
N HIS A 178 0.95 -17.30 10.38
CA HIS A 178 0.47 -17.22 9.01
C HIS A 178 -0.16 -15.86 8.67
N THR A 179 -0.20 -14.90 9.60
CA THR A 179 -0.86 -13.61 9.37
C THR A 179 -0.32 -12.86 8.16
N TRP A 180 0.97 -12.94 7.89
CA TRP A 180 1.56 -12.29 6.72
C TRP A 180 0.93 -12.74 5.41
N PHE A 181 0.54 -14.01 5.33
CA PHE A 181 -0.06 -14.59 4.13
C PHE A 181 -1.50 -14.08 3.97
N TYR A 182 -2.32 -14.14 5.03
CA TYR A 182 -3.70 -13.66 4.98
C TYR A 182 -3.79 -12.14 4.78
N ASN A 183 -2.92 -11.37 5.44
CA ASN A 183 -2.87 -9.92 5.23
C ASN A 183 -2.40 -9.58 3.81
N GLY A 184 -1.41 -10.32 3.28
CA GLY A 184 -0.98 -10.23 1.88
C GLY A 184 -2.10 -10.54 0.88
N ILE A 185 -2.93 -11.56 1.14
CA ILE A 185 -4.10 -11.88 0.30
C ILE A 185 -5.12 -10.75 0.29
N ILE A 186 -5.42 -10.14 1.45
CA ILE A 186 -6.38 -9.03 1.49
C ILE A 186 -5.83 -7.83 0.74
N TRP A 187 -4.53 -7.57 0.89
CA TRP A 187 -3.85 -6.50 0.17
C TRP A 187 -3.79 -6.77 -1.35
N LEU A 188 -3.63 -8.04 -1.75
CA LEU A 188 -3.78 -8.50 -3.13
C LEU A 188 -5.18 -8.25 -3.68
N VAL A 189 -6.22 -8.62 -2.92
CA VAL A 189 -7.62 -8.39 -3.30
C VAL A 189 -7.91 -6.90 -3.47
N PHE A 190 -7.39 -6.05 -2.58
CA PHE A 190 -7.48 -4.61 -2.70
C PHE A 190 -6.92 -4.11 -4.05
N HIS A 191 -5.87 -4.72 -4.57
CA HIS A 191 -5.21 -4.35 -5.83
C HIS A 191 -5.87 -4.89 -7.11
N ILE A 192 -6.95 -5.68 -7.03
CA ILE A 192 -7.66 -6.23 -8.21
C ILE A 192 -7.92 -5.20 -9.34
N PRO A 193 -8.32 -3.94 -9.07
CA PRO A 193 -8.55 -2.94 -10.11
C PRO A 193 -7.31 -2.54 -10.92
N PHE A 194 -6.11 -2.92 -10.49
CA PHE A 194 -4.87 -2.67 -11.24
C PHE A 194 -4.67 -3.63 -12.42
N GLY A 195 -5.55 -4.62 -12.58
CA GLY A 195 -5.52 -5.58 -13.67
C GLY A 195 -4.61 -6.77 -13.38
N LEU A 196 -4.96 -7.93 -13.95
CA LEU A 196 -4.30 -9.20 -13.64
C LEU A 196 -2.80 -9.19 -13.94
N ASN A 197 -2.40 -8.58 -15.05
CA ASN A 197 -0.99 -8.52 -15.47
C ASN A 197 -0.11 -7.87 -14.40
N LEU A 198 -0.50 -6.67 -13.95
CA LEU A 198 0.25 -5.94 -12.95
C LEU A 198 0.18 -6.64 -11.59
N ILE A 199 -0.96 -7.19 -11.21
CA ILE A 199 -1.11 -7.88 -9.92
C ILE A 199 -0.17 -9.09 -9.81
N ILE A 200 -0.03 -9.88 -10.88
CA ILE A 200 0.91 -11.02 -10.90
C ILE A 200 2.33 -10.53 -10.68
N ILE A 201 2.71 -9.43 -11.33
CA ILE A 201 4.03 -8.79 -11.15
C ILE A 201 4.20 -8.27 -9.73
N LEU A 202 3.14 -7.79 -9.07
CA LEU A 202 3.19 -7.25 -7.71
C LEU A 202 3.22 -8.31 -6.60
N LEU A 203 2.98 -9.59 -6.89
CA LEU A 203 2.93 -10.65 -5.85
C LEU A 203 4.13 -10.63 -4.89
N PRO A 204 5.40 -10.52 -5.35
CA PRO A 204 6.53 -10.43 -4.45
C PRO A 204 6.43 -9.25 -3.49
N THR A 205 6.08 -8.06 -3.99
CA THR A 205 5.88 -6.85 -3.18
C THR A 205 4.81 -7.07 -2.12
N LEU A 206 3.68 -7.67 -2.50
CA LEU A 206 2.52 -7.86 -1.63
C LEU A 206 2.83 -8.74 -0.43
N PHE A 207 3.54 -9.84 -0.66
CA PHE A 207 3.83 -10.82 0.38
C PHE A 207 5.11 -10.51 1.16
N ILE A 208 6.18 -10.07 0.51
CA ILE A 208 7.47 -9.82 1.18
C ILE A 208 7.38 -8.60 2.09
N THR A 209 6.74 -7.52 1.66
CA THR A 209 6.52 -6.32 2.51
C THR A 209 5.78 -6.70 3.79
N THR A 210 4.74 -7.52 3.63
CA THR A 210 3.91 -7.99 4.74
C THR A 210 4.66 -8.95 5.67
N PHE A 211 5.50 -9.82 5.10
CA PHE A 211 6.36 -10.73 5.87
C PHE A 211 7.44 -9.99 6.64
N ALA A 212 8.11 -9.01 6.02
CA ALA A 212 9.10 -8.16 6.67
C ALA A 212 8.49 -7.40 7.85
N TYR A 213 7.27 -6.86 7.70
CA TYR A 213 6.53 -6.29 8.83
C TYR A 213 6.27 -7.32 9.94
N GLN A 214 5.87 -8.56 9.61
CA GLN A 214 5.63 -9.59 10.63
C GLN A 214 6.90 -9.89 11.45
N LYS A 215 8.06 -9.91 10.79
CA LYS A 215 9.35 -10.21 11.41
C LYS A 215 9.83 -9.09 12.32
N THR A 216 9.68 -7.86 11.88
CA THR A 216 10.21 -6.67 12.56
C THR A 216 9.23 -6.07 13.56
N ASN A 217 7.92 -6.31 13.35
CA ASN A 217 6.85 -5.71 14.14
C ASN A 217 7.00 -4.16 14.21
N ASN A 218 7.37 -3.55 13.08
CA ASN A 218 7.66 -2.14 12.93
C ASN A 218 7.11 -1.62 11.59
N VAL A 219 6.12 -0.73 11.62
CA VAL A 219 5.47 -0.24 10.38
C VAL A 219 6.42 0.60 9.52
N LYS A 220 7.50 1.16 10.10
CA LYS A 220 8.51 1.88 9.29
C LYS A 220 9.22 0.98 8.29
N VAL A 221 9.34 -0.32 8.59
CA VAL A 221 9.98 -1.30 7.69
C VAL A 221 9.13 -1.48 6.44
N SER A 222 7.82 -1.69 6.61
CA SER A 222 6.93 -1.82 5.46
C SER A 222 6.75 -0.51 4.70
N ILE A 223 6.70 0.64 5.38
CA ILE A 223 6.73 1.98 4.74
C ILE A 223 7.97 2.15 3.88
N ALA A 224 9.16 1.81 4.39
CA ALA A 224 10.40 1.95 3.64
C ALA A 224 10.41 1.06 2.40
N ILE A 225 10.08 -0.23 2.54
CA ILE A 225 10.01 -1.17 1.40
C ILE A 225 8.97 -0.68 0.38
N HIS A 226 7.77 -0.35 0.83
CA HIS A 226 6.68 0.07 -0.05
C HIS A 226 7.03 1.39 -0.77
N ALA A 227 7.56 2.39 -0.07
CA ALA A 227 8.00 3.65 -0.67
C ALA A 227 9.11 3.44 -1.71
N ILE A 228 10.11 2.61 -1.42
CA ILE A 228 11.23 2.36 -2.35
C ILE A 228 10.71 1.68 -3.61
N ILE A 229 9.92 0.60 -3.47
CA ILE A 229 9.44 -0.17 -4.62
C ILE A 229 8.45 0.66 -5.46
N ASN A 230 7.46 1.28 -4.82
CA ASN A 230 6.44 2.06 -5.53
C ASN A 230 7.05 3.33 -6.16
N GLY A 231 7.90 4.03 -5.41
CA GLY A 231 8.57 5.25 -5.87
C GLY A 231 9.56 4.96 -7.00
N ALA A 232 10.41 3.95 -6.85
CA ALA A 232 11.34 3.57 -7.92
C ALA A 232 10.59 3.08 -9.17
N GLY A 233 9.51 2.31 -9.00
CA GLY A 233 8.66 1.88 -10.12
C GLY A 233 8.04 3.06 -10.87
N PHE A 234 7.44 4.01 -10.15
CA PHE A 234 6.86 5.22 -10.74
C PHE A 234 7.91 6.06 -11.49
N LEU A 235 9.08 6.28 -10.88
CA LEU A 235 10.18 7.01 -11.51
C LEU A 235 10.73 6.27 -12.74
N ALA A 236 10.85 4.94 -12.67
CA ALA A 236 11.34 4.15 -13.79
C ALA A 236 10.41 4.26 -15.02
N VAL A 237 9.09 4.17 -14.81
CA VAL A 237 8.10 4.33 -15.89
C VAL A 237 8.09 5.78 -16.41
N THR A 238 7.98 6.76 -15.53
CA THR A 238 7.87 8.18 -15.95
C THR A 238 9.12 8.72 -16.62
N LEU A 239 10.31 8.23 -16.26
CA LEU A 239 11.57 8.60 -16.93
C LEU A 239 11.84 7.76 -18.19
N GLY A 240 11.02 6.73 -18.45
CA GLY A 240 11.10 5.89 -19.64
C GLY A 240 12.23 4.86 -19.60
N TYR A 241 12.58 4.36 -18.42
CA TYR A 241 13.52 3.25 -18.23
C TYR A 241 12.86 1.87 -18.44
N ILE A 242 11.53 1.77 -18.25
CA ILE A 242 10.74 0.54 -18.41
C ILE A 242 9.37 0.81 -19.04
#